data_AF-A0A2N6VP94-F1
#
_entry.id   AF-A0A2N6VP94-F1
#
_cell.length_a   1.000
_cell.length_b   1.000
_cell.length_c   1.000
_cell.angle_alpha   90.00
_cell.angle_beta   90.00
_cell.angle_gamma   90.00
#
_symmetry.space_group_name_H-M   'P 1'
#
loop_
_entity.id
_entity.type
_entity.pdbx_description
1 polymer ?
#
loop_
_entity_poly.entity_id
_entity_poly.type
_entity_poly.pdbx_seq_one_letter_code
_entity_poly.pdbx_strand_id
1 'polypeptide(L)'
;MGYDTNFLLLDPRAVEVCSAYVLGDASEIDLRPWAEYAMMMRVIRHRAKAWALKAPRQGALESTVHVWGRPFLTAGETADEVAARVQQWLGSSPANVDDLARENLRAIWHDQPNVDALIAQSDPGDDWLRLTPDDLRYEVCGQLDRLRSAVKAYESGRGSDPAPDSAGDQSNTELLERACFNFTVNVVSHSPGWMSRGNTIASISFWGGDRFPLAAKLESRLPGLTVQAENWTPGNYCVGMTVGPKDLDMLPQEVTDEYVRVFADQLRGDEEYARKELTKMVESVVTARTLKWGWCEASEVYSGAEGRMN
;
A
#
# COMPACT_ATOMS: atom_id res chain seq x y z
N MET A 1 -6.70 5.17 21.16
CA MET A 1 -7.36 4.60 19.98
C MET A 1 -6.28 4.42 18.94
N GLY A 2 -6.03 3.20 18.48
CA GLY A 2 -5.10 2.98 17.37
C GLY A 2 -5.86 2.95 16.05
N TYR A 3 -5.12 3.14 14.97
CA TYR A 3 -5.59 3.11 13.60
C TYR A 3 -4.75 2.12 12.80
N ASP A 4 -5.27 1.68 11.66
CA ASP A 4 -4.56 0.72 10.84
C ASP A 4 -3.42 1.42 10.10
N THR A 5 -2.22 0.85 10.24
CA THR A 5 -0.99 1.40 9.66
C THR A 5 -0.56 0.54 8.49
N ASN A 6 -0.28 1.18 7.36
CA ASN A 6 0.14 0.54 6.13
C ASN A 6 1.63 0.82 5.85
N PHE A 7 2.35 -0.22 5.43
CA PHE A 7 3.72 -0.11 4.92
C PHE A 7 3.67 -0.34 3.41
N LEU A 8 3.95 0.71 2.65
CA LEU A 8 3.63 0.81 1.23
C LEU A 8 4.91 0.95 0.40
N LEU A 9 4.86 0.38 -0.81
CA LEU A 9 5.94 0.51 -1.78
C LEU A 9 5.60 1.62 -2.78
N LEU A 10 6.60 2.44 -3.12
CA LEU A 10 6.45 3.57 -4.02
C LEU A 10 7.25 3.33 -5.30
N ASP A 11 6.62 2.92 -6.41
CA ASP A 11 7.30 2.90 -7.71
C ASP A 11 7.70 4.34 -8.09
N PRO A 12 8.99 4.67 -8.22
CA PRO A 12 9.44 6.02 -8.52
C PRO A 12 8.85 6.55 -9.84
N ARG A 13 8.60 5.67 -10.81
CA ARG A 13 7.98 6.03 -12.10
C ARG A 13 6.52 6.43 -11.91
N ALA A 14 5.80 5.73 -11.03
CA ALA A 14 4.42 6.07 -10.68
C ALA A 14 4.36 7.45 -10.02
N VAL A 15 5.22 7.67 -9.01
CA VAL A 15 5.31 8.95 -8.31
C VAL A 15 5.60 10.07 -9.31
N GLU A 16 6.53 9.88 -10.23
CA GLU A 16 6.89 10.87 -11.24
C GLU A 16 5.74 11.17 -12.20
N VAL A 17 5.19 10.14 -12.86
CA VAL A 17 4.12 10.29 -13.86
C VAL A 17 2.85 10.86 -13.24
N CYS A 18 2.41 10.35 -12.10
CA CYS A 18 1.22 10.85 -11.42
C CYS A 18 1.44 12.27 -10.91
N SER A 19 2.64 12.63 -10.41
CA SER A 19 2.94 14.01 -10.00
C SER A 19 2.82 14.96 -11.19
N ALA A 20 3.47 14.63 -12.31
CA ALA A 20 3.45 15.46 -13.50
C ALA A 20 2.03 15.60 -14.07
N TYR A 21 1.22 14.54 -13.98
CA TYR A 21 -0.20 14.59 -14.34
C TYR A 21 -0.99 15.58 -13.46
N VAL A 22 -0.86 15.48 -12.14
CA VAL A 22 -1.55 16.33 -11.17
C VAL A 22 -1.15 17.80 -11.35
N LEU A 23 0.14 18.06 -11.56
CA LEU A 23 0.66 19.42 -11.76
C LEU A 23 0.34 19.98 -13.15
N GLY A 24 -0.02 19.12 -14.11
CA GLY A 24 -0.30 19.51 -15.48
C GLY A 24 0.96 19.85 -16.29
N ASP A 25 2.13 19.38 -15.87
CA ASP A 25 3.44 19.65 -16.49
C ASP A 25 3.55 19.10 -17.93
N ALA A 26 2.69 18.14 -18.28
CA ALA A 26 2.53 17.67 -19.65
C ALA A 26 1.05 17.44 -19.97
N SER A 27 0.57 18.13 -21.01
CA SER A 27 -0.80 17.98 -21.51
C SER A 27 -1.10 16.60 -22.11
N GLU A 28 -0.06 15.82 -22.40
CA GLU A 28 -0.13 14.54 -23.12
C GLU A 28 0.09 13.30 -22.23
N ILE A 29 0.20 13.45 -20.90
CA ILE A 29 0.33 12.27 -20.04
C ILE A 29 -0.96 11.46 -20.10
N ASP A 30 -0.86 10.27 -20.69
CA ASP A 30 -1.90 9.28 -20.74
C ASP A 30 -1.79 8.33 -19.55
N LEU A 31 -2.70 8.45 -18.59
CA LEU A 31 -2.75 7.56 -17.43
C LEU A 31 -3.38 6.18 -17.75
N ARG A 32 -3.91 5.94 -18.95
CA ARG A 32 -4.58 4.67 -19.28
C ARG A 32 -3.72 3.44 -19.03
N PRO A 33 -2.45 3.36 -19.47
CA PRO A 33 -1.63 2.17 -19.21
C PRO A 33 -1.41 1.93 -17.71
N TRP A 34 -1.34 3.01 -16.93
CA TRP A 34 -1.20 2.94 -15.48
C TRP A 34 -2.46 2.44 -14.79
N ALA A 35 -3.61 2.98 -15.22
CA ALA A 35 -4.91 2.55 -14.75
C ALA A 35 -5.14 1.06 -15.07
N GLU A 36 -4.85 0.63 -16.30
CA GLU A 36 -4.96 -0.77 -16.73
C GLU A 36 -4.08 -1.70 -15.89
N TYR A 37 -2.86 -1.29 -15.56
CA TYR A 37 -1.97 -2.08 -14.72
C TYR A 37 -2.47 -2.16 -13.27
N ALA A 38 -2.85 -1.03 -12.67
CA ALA A 38 -3.42 -0.99 -11.32
C ALA A 38 -4.71 -1.82 -11.21
N MET A 39 -5.55 -1.78 -12.26
CA MET A 39 -6.75 -2.59 -12.42
C MET A 39 -6.43 -4.09 -12.38
N MET A 40 -5.51 -4.52 -13.23
CA MET A 40 -5.06 -5.91 -13.28
C MET A 40 -4.54 -6.35 -11.91
N MET A 41 -3.71 -5.53 -11.27
CA MET A 41 -3.14 -5.83 -9.95
C MET A 41 -4.20 -5.93 -8.85
N ARG A 42 -5.28 -5.14 -8.92
CA ARG A 42 -6.40 -5.27 -8.00
C ARG A 42 -7.15 -6.58 -8.17
N VAL A 43 -7.39 -7.02 -9.41
CA VAL A 43 -8.01 -8.34 -9.68
C VAL A 43 -7.15 -9.46 -9.10
N ILE A 44 -5.83 -9.39 -9.33
CA ILE A 44 -4.85 -10.35 -8.79
C ILE A 44 -4.89 -10.36 -7.26
N ARG A 45 -4.77 -9.19 -6.60
CA ARG A 45 -4.81 -9.08 -5.13
C ARG A 45 -6.11 -9.64 -4.56
N HIS A 46 -7.25 -9.25 -5.12
CA HIS A 46 -8.54 -9.68 -4.61
C HIS A 46 -8.70 -11.19 -4.72
N ARG A 47 -8.32 -11.78 -5.87
CA ARG A 47 -8.39 -13.22 -6.07
C ARG A 47 -7.42 -13.98 -5.17
N ALA A 48 -6.18 -13.51 -5.03
CA ALA A 48 -5.22 -14.08 -4.07
C ALA A 48 -5.77 -14.04 -2.64
N LYS A 49 -6.48 -12.96 -2.28
CA LYS A 49 -7.12 -12.83 -0.96
C LYS A 49 -8.29 -13.80 -0.77
N ALA A 50 -9.10 -14.02 -1.79
CA ALA A 50 -10.19 -14.98 -1.72
C ALA A 50 -9.67 -16.39 -1.39
N TRP A 51 -8.58 -16.82 -2.01
CA TRP A 51 -7.87 -18.06 -1.65
C TRP A 51 -7.42 -18.06 -0.18
N ALA A 52 -6.77 -16.98 0.27
CA ALA A 52 -6.31 -16.86 1.65
C ALA A 52 -7.44 -16.91 2.69
N LEU A 53 -8.61 -16.33 2.37
CA LEU A 53 -9.76 -16.26 3.27
C LEU A 53 -10.54 -17.59 3.34
N LYS A 54 -10.56 -18.36 2.25
CA LYS A 54 -11.17 -19.69 2.20
C LYS A 54 -10.28 -20.77 2.80
N ALA A 55 -8.96 -20.56 2.79
CA ALA A 55 -8.00 -21.49 3.35
C ALA A 55 -8.29 -21.79 4.84
N PRO A 56 -8.34 -23.08 5.24
CA PRO A 56 -8.54 -23.45 6.64
C PRO A 56 -7.47 -22.80 7.54
N ARG A 57 -7.89 -22.12 8.61
CA ARG A 57 -6.99 -21.41 9.55
C ARG A 57 -6.21 -22.35 10.49
N GLN A 58 -6.00 -23.60 10.10
CA GLN A 58 -5.26 -24.58 10.89
C GLN A 58 -3.75 -24.39 10.64
N GLY A 59 -2.94 -24.51 11.69
CA GLY A 59 -1.47 -24.57 11.59
C GLY A 59 -0.82 -23.28 11.07
N ALA A 60 0.13 -23.45 10.12
CA ALA A 60 1.08 -22.44 9.66
C ALA A 60 0.47 -21.21 8.95
N LEU A 61 -0.82 -21.23 8.57
CA LEU A 61 -1.39 -20.18 7.71
C LEU A 61 -1.41 -18.79 8.40
N GLU A 62 -1.85 -18.70 9.66
CA GLU A 62 -1.92 -17.41 10.37
C GLU A 62 -0.53 -16.90 10.79
N SER A 63 0.38 -17.83 11.14
CA SER A 63 1.77 -17.52 11.47
C SER A 63 2.60 -17.09 10.26
N THR A 64 2.28 -17.58 9.06
CA THR A 64 3.08 -17.34 7.84
C THR A 64 2.49 -16.25 6.97
N VAL A 65 1.17 -16.23 6.74
CA VAL A 65 0.56 -15.28 5.81
C VAL A 65 0.25 -13.96 6.50
N HIS A 66 -0.06 -14.01 7.80
CA HIS A 66 -0.73 -12.93 8.50
C HIS A 66 -1.90 -12.46 7.63
N VAL A 67 -3.04 -13.17 7.68
CA VAL A 67 -4.13 -12.96 6.71
C VAL A 67 -4.65 -11.52 6.71
N TRP A 68 -4.28 -10.68 7.69
CA TRP A 68 -4.55 -9.23 7.71
C TRP A 68 -3.30 -8.35 7.47
N GLY A 69 -2.10 -8.92 7.46
CA GLY A 69 -0.82 -8.22 7.40
C GLY A 69 -0.10 -8.25 6.05
N ARG A 70 -0.16 -9.34 5.26
CA ARG A 70 0.42 -9.38 3.91
C ARG A 70 -0.65 -9.10 2.82
N PRO A 71 -0.29 -8.38 1.74
CA PRO A 71 -1.22 -7.98 0.68
C PRO A 71 -1.63 -9.13 -0.24
N PHE A 72 -0.69 -10.02 -0.54
CA PHE A 72 -0.93 -11.24 -1.32
C PHE A 72 -0.88 -12.47 -0.42
N LEU A 73 -1.43 -13.58 -0.90
CA LEU A 73 -1.19 -14.91 -0.35
C LEU A 73 0.28 -15.30 -0.62
N THR A 74 1.15 -14.91 0.30
CA THR A 74 2.61 -15.02 0.13
C THR A 74 3.18 -15.99 1.14
N ALA A 75 3.80 -17.05 0.65
CA ALA A 75 4.63 -17.96 1.44
C ALA A 75 6.05 -17.39 1.60
N GLY A 76 6.71 -17.68 2.71
CA GLY A 76 8.09 -17.29 2.97
C GLY A 76 8.37 -17.16 4.46
N GLU A 77 9.51 -17.69 4.87
CA GLU A 77 10.03 -17.63 6.25
C GLU A 77 10.97 -16.44 6.44
N THR A 78 11.60 -15.97 5.35
CA THR A 78 12.51 -14.81 5.35
C THR A 78 11.95 -13.65 4.52
N ALA A 79 12.42 -12.44 4.80
CA ALA A 79 12.01 -11.24 4.08
C ALA A 79 12.41 -11.29 2.58
N ASP A 80 13.54 -11.90 2.24
CA ASP A 80 13.98 -12.08 0.85
C ASP A 80 13.09 -13.09 0.09
N GLU A 81 12.65 -14.17 0.73
CA GLU A 81 11.69 -15.11 0.13
C GLU A 81 10.34 -14.45 -0.14
N VAL A 82 9.87 -13.64 0.82
CA VAL A 82 8.64 -12.85 0.68
C VAL A 82 8.78 -11.86 -0.48
N ALA A 83 9.90 -11.15 -0.58
CA ALA A 83 10.16 -10.21 -1.67
C ALA A 83 10.17 -10.91 -3.04
N ALA A 84 10.81 -12.08 -3.15
CA ALA A 84 10.82 -12.88 -4.38
C ALA A 84 9.41 -13.34 -4.78
N ARG A 85 8.57 -13.73 -3.82
CA ARG A 85 7.19 -14.13 -4.08
C ARG A 85 6.30 -12.94 -4.45
N VAL A 86 6.51 -11.78 -3.84
CA VAL A 86 5.85 -10.55 -4.25
C VAL A 86 6.20 -10.18 -5.70
N GLN A 87 7.46 -10.33 -6.12
CA GLN A 87 7.85 -10.11 -7.51
C GLN A 87 7.10 -11.03 -8.49
N GLN A 88 6.90 -12.30 -8.12
CA GLN A 88 6.11 -13.22 -8.93
C GLN A 88 4.64 -12.78 -9.03
N TRP A 89 4.04 -12.30 -7.93
CA TRP A 89 2.69 -11.74 -7.95
C TRP A 89 2.57 -10.50 -8.84
N LEU A 90 3.55 -9.58 -8.78
CA LEU A 90 3.61 -8.40 -9.65
C LEU A 90 3.77 -8.77 -11.13
N GLY A 91 4.42 -9.88 -11.44
CA GLY A 91 4.55 -10.42 -12.80
C GLY A 91 3.41 -11.36 -13.25
N SER A 92 2.40 -11.56 -12.41
CA SER A 92 1.28 -12.47 -12.68
C SER A 92 0.18 -11.78 -13.50
N SER A 93 -0.82 -12.56 -13.87
CA SER A 93 -1.98 -12.14 -14.65
C SER A 93 -3.25 -12.78 -14.06
N PRO A 94 -4.44 -12.28 -14.41
CA PRO A 94 -5.68 -12.93 -14.02
C PRO A 94 -5.77 -14.42 -14.43
N ALA A 95 -5.05 -14.83 -15.48
CA ALA A 95 -5.10 -16.20 -15.98
C ALA A 95 -4.28 -17.21 -15.15
N ASN A 96 -3.24 -16.77 -14.42
CA ASN A 96 -2.34 -17.64 -13.65
C ASN A 96 -2.39 -17.40 -12.13
N VAL A 97 -3.25 -16.48 -11.69
CA VAL A 97 -3.44 -16.11 -10.27
C VAL A 97 -3.79 -17.31 -9.39
N ASP A 98 -4.62 -18.24 -9.88
CA ASP A 98 -5.06 -19.41 -9.13
C ASP A 98 -3.94 -20.44 -8.99
N ASP A 99 -3.14 -20.63 -10.03
CA ASP A 99 -1.99 -21.53 -9.98
C ASP A 99 -0.93 -21.02 -9.00
N LEU A 100 -0.67 -19.71 -9.01
CA LEU A 100 0.25 -19.08 -8.07
C LEU A 100 -0.28 -19.13 -6.63
N ALA A 101 -1.60 -18.99 -6.43
CA ALA A 101 -2.21 -19.16 -5.12
C ALA A 101 -2.03 -20.60 -4.59
N ARG A 102 -2.29 -21.62 -5.43
CA ARG A 102 -2.07 -23.03 -5.08
C ARG A 102 -0.62 -23.33 -4.77
N GLU A 103 0.32 -22.74 -5.52
CA GLU A 103 1.76 -22.88 -5.25
C GLU A 103 2.13 -22.33 -3.87
N ASN A 104 1.66 -21.12 -3.54
CA ASN A 104 1.91 -20.49 -2.23
C ASN A 104 1.29 -21.31 -1.08
N LEU A 105 0.05 -21.80 -1.24
CA LEU A 105 -0.57 -22.68 -0.23
C LEU A 105 0.20 -23.98 -0.05
N ARG A 106 0.69 -24.59 -1.13
CA ARG A 106 1.51 -25.80 -1.05
C ARG A 106 2.82 -25.56 -0.32
N ALA A 107 3.44 -24.39 -0.50
CA ALA A 107 4.64 -24.00 0.25
C ALA A 107 4.34 -23.79 1.75
N ILE A 108 3.21 -23.15 2.08
CA ILE A 108 2.78 -22.92 3.47
C ILE A 108 2.47 -24.25 4.19
N TRP A 109 1.82 -25.18 3.51
CA TRP A 109 1.40 -26.47 4.05
C TRP A 109 2.30 -27.63 3.62
N HIS A 110 3.58 -27.37 3.35
CA HIS A 110 4.50 -28.38 2.84
C HIS A 110 4.68 -29.59 3.77
N ASP A 111 4.40 -29.42 5.07
CA ASP A 111 4.47 -30.45 6.11
C ASP A 111 3.13 -31.17 6.35
N GLN A 112 2.04 -30.72 5.72
CA GLN A 112 0.71 -31.28 5.95
C GLN A 112 0.48 -32.53 5.09
N PRO A 113 0.14 -33.68 5.69
CA PRO A 113 -0.03 -34.94 4.97
C PRO A 113 -1.23 -34.93 4.00
N ASN A 114 -2.16 -33.99 4.14
CA ASN A 114 -3.35 -33.81 3.31
C ASN A 114 -3.34 -32.48 2.53
N VAL A 115 -2.15 -31.94 2.21
CA VAL A 115 -1.98 -30.63 1.55
C VAL A 115 -2.87 -30.43 0.32
N ASP A 116 -2.98 -31.39 -0.59
CA ASP A 116 -3.80 -31.24 -1.80
C ASP A 116 -5.30 -31.15 -1.47
N ALA A 117 -5.76 -31.85 -0.42
CA ALA A 117 -7.14 -31.74 0.04
C ALA A 117 -7.41 -30.38 0.70
N LEU A 118 -6.45 -29.84 1.46
CA LEU A 118 -6.53 -28.50 2.04
C LEU A 118 -6.58 -27.42 0.96
N ILE A 119 -5.75 -27.55 -0.09
CA ILE A 119 -5.76 -26.65 -1.24
C ILE A 119 -7.11 -26.73 -1.97
N ALA A 120 -7.63 -27.92 -2.23
CA ALA A 120 -8.93 -28.09 -2.89
C ALA A 120 -10.08 -27.47 -2.08
N GLN A 121 -10.05 -27.56 -0.74
CA GLN A 121 -11.02 -26.89 0.13
C GLN A 121 -10.91 -25.36 0.13
N SER A 122 -9.74 -24.83 -0.25
CA SER A 122 -9.46 -23.39 -0.29
C SER A 122 -9.91 -22.73 -1.58
N ASP A 123 -10.38 -23.49 -2.57
CA ASP A 123 -10.79 -22.95 -3.86
C ASP A 123 -11.99 -21.99 -3.69
N PRO A 124 -11.84 -20.70 -4.03
CA PRO A 124 -12.92 -19.73 -3.90
C PRO A 124 -14.03 -19.92 -4.95
N GLY A 125 -13.87 -20.82 -5.93
CA GLY A 125 -14.84 -21.07 -7.00
C GLY A 125 -14.92 -19.94 -8.02
N ASP A 126 -16.01 -19.88 -8.78
CA ASP A 126 -16.24 -18.91 -9.85
C ASP A 126 -16.85 -17.58 -9.36
N ASP A 127 -16.97 -17.38 -8.04
CA ASP A 127 -17.50 -16.14 -7.49
C ASP A 127 -16.41 -15.06 -7.53
N TRP A 128 -16.31 -14.40 -8.69
CA TRP A 128 -15.33 -13.35 -8.96
C TRP A 128 -15.95 -11.97 -8.83
N LEU A 129 -15.16 -11.03 -8.31
CA LEU A 129 -15.53 -9.64 -8.24
C LEU A 129 -15.68 -9.07 -9.66
N ARG A 130 -16.91 -8.87 -10.13
CA ARG A 130 -17.21 -8.17 -11.38
C ARG A 130 -16.95 -6.68 -11.25
N LEU A 131 -15.68 -6.29 -11.34
CA LEU A 131 -15.31 -4.90 -11.50
C LEU A 131 -15.42 -4.55 -12.99
N THR A 132 -16.20 -3.53 -13.34
CA THR A 132 -16.21 -3.05 -14.72
C THR A 132 -14.96 -2.20 -14.98
N PRO A 133 -14.48 -2.13 -16.24
CA PRO A 133 -13.37 -1.24 -16.57
C PRO A 133 -13.62 0.23 -16.19
N ASP A 134 -14.88 0.68 -16.24
CA ASP A 134 -15.26 2.04 -15.93
C ASP A 134 -15.22 2.33 -14.42
N ASP A 135 -15.73 1.41 -13.58
CA ASP A 135 -15.64 1.53 -12.12
C ASP A 135 -14.19 1.69 -11.69
N LEU A 136 -13.31 0.89 -12.28
CA LEU A 136 -11.91 0.88 -11.91
C LEU A 136 -11.12 2.07 -12.44
N ARG A 137 -11.43 2.55 -13.65
CA ARG A 137 -10.80 3.75 -14.17
C ARG A 137 -11.15 4.96 -13.31
N TYR A 138 -12.42 5.08 -12.90
CA TYR A 138 -12.85 6.13 -11.99
C TYR A 138 -12.12 6.02 -10.65
N GLU A 139 -12.01 4.82 -10.08
CA GLU A 139 -11.32 4.62 -8.79
C GLU A 139 -9.80 4.87 -8.84
N VAL A 140 -9.13 4.62 -9.97
CA VAL A 140 -7.66 4.78 -10.10
C VAL A 140 -7.25 6.16 -10.64
N CYS A 141 -8.06 6.79 -11.50
CA CYS A 141 -7.73 8.09 -12.08
C CYS A 141 -8.52 9.24 -11.46
N GLY A 142 -9.73 8.98 -10.94
CA GLY A 142 -10.66 10.03 -10.52
C GLY A 142 -10.07 10.93 -9.44
N GLN A 143 -9.33 10.40 -8.48
CA GLN A 143 -8.66 11.22 -7.46
C GLN A 143 -7.51 12.06 -8.04
N LEU A 144 -6.76 11.53 -9.01
CA LEU A 144 -5.73 12.32 -9.70
C LEU A 144 -6.34 13.43 -10.55
N ASP A 145 -7.48 13.15 -11.21
CA ASP A 145 -8.26 14.14 -11.96
C ASP A 145 -8.81 15.24 -11.04
N ARG A 146 -9.28 14.85 -9.85
CA ARG A 146 -9.78 15.76 -8.81
C ARG A 146 -8.67 16.66 -8.28
N LEU A 147 -7.50 16.10 -7.96
CA LEU A 147 -6.32 16.87 -7.56
C LEU A 147 -5.86 17.82 -8.67
N ARG A 148 -5.77 17.35 -9.91
CA ARG A 148 -5.41 18.18 -11.07
C ARG A 148 -6.39 19.35 -11.28
N SER A 149 -7.69 19.09 -11.10
CA SER A 149 -8.73 20.12 -11.20
C SER A 149 -8.60 21.15 -10.08
N ALA A 150 -8.29 20.71 -8.86
CA ALA A 150 -8.04 21.60 -7.73
C ALA A 150 -6.79 22.47 -7.94
N VAL A 151 -5.70 21.93 -8.49
CA VAL A 151 -4.51 22.70 -8.89
C VAL A 151 -4.91 23.83 -9.84
N LYS A 152 -5.65 23.52 -10.92
CA LYS A 152 -6.11 24.53 -11.90
C LYS A 152 -7.04 25.57 -11.27
N ALA A 153 -7.91 25.16 -10.35
CA ALA A 153 -8.81 26.07 -9.65
C ALA A 153 -8.01 27.03 -8.75
N TYR A 154 -7.05 26.52 -8.00
CA TYR A 154 -6.16 27.32 -7.16
C TYR A 154 -5.38 28.36 -7.98
N GLU A 155 -4.75 27.93 -9.07
CA GLU A 155 -4.03 28.83 -10.00
C GLU A 155 -4.93 29.92 -10.60
N SER A 156 -6.22 29.64 -10.75
CA SER A 156 -7.22 30.59 -11.26
C SER A 156 -7.84 31.47 -10.17
N GLY A 157 -7.34 31.44 -8.93
CA GLY A 157 -7.88 32.19 -7.80
C GLY A 157 -9.19 31.62 -7.22
N ARG A 158 -9.54 30.38 -7.58
CA ARG A 158 -10.76 29.66 -7.14
C ARG A 158 -10.47 28.58 -6.08
N GLY A 159 -9.42 28.78 -5.28
CA GLY A 159 -9.04 27.82 -4.22
C GLY A 159 -10.13 27.62 -3.15
N SER A 160 -10.92 28.67 -2.86
CA SER A 160 -12.04 28.62 -1.92
C SER A 160 -13.31 27.99 -2.47
N ASP A 161 -13.40 27.77 -3.79
CA ASP A 161 -14.56 27.13 -4.39
C ASP A 161 -14.63 25.67 -3.91
N PRO A 162 -15.84 25.08 -3.82
CA PRO A 162 -16.00 23.68 -3.51
C PRO A 162 -15.18 22.79 -4.44
N ALA A 163 -14.49 21.81 -3.86
CA ALA A 163 -13.82 20.77 -4.64
C ALA A 163 -14.86 19.93 -5.41
N PRO A 164 -14.50 19.34 -6.56
CA PRO A 164 -15.37 18.40 -7.25
C PRO A 164 -15.80 17.27 -6.31
N ASP A 165 -17.06 16.85 -6.43
CA ASP A 165 -17.65 15.71 -5.71
C ASP A 165 -17.62 15.79 -4.17
N SER A 166 -17.31 16.95 -3.56
CA SER A 166 -17.25 17.12 -2.10
C SER A 166 -18.61 17.41 -1.44
N ALA A 167 -19.71 17.42 -2.19
CA ALA A 167 -21.03 17.91 -1.74
C ALA A 167 -21.00 19.33 -1.12
N GLY A 168 -19.90 20.09 -1.27
CA GLY A 168 -19.70 21.41 -0.64
C GLY A 168 -18.91 21.39 0.67
N ASP A 169 -18.56 20.23 1.22
CA ASP A 169 -17.94 20.09 2.54
C ASP A 169 -16.43 20.32 2.54
N GLN A 170 -15.81 20.40 1.37
CA GLN A 170 -14.36 20.59 1.19
C GLN A 170 -14.09 21.51 0.01
N SER A 171 -13.25 22.52 0.22
CA SER A 171 -12.72 23.44 -0.80
C SER A 171 -11.55 22.83 -1.59
N ASN A 172 -11.21 23.42 -2.74
CA ASN A 172 -10.03 23.01 -3.52
C ASN A 172 -8.73 23.16 -2.70
N THR A 173 -8.61 24.20 -1.88
CA THR A 173 -7.46 24.37 -0.98
C THR A 173 -7.37 23.24 0.03
N GLU A 174 -8.44 22.92 0.76
CA GLU A 174 -8.43 21.82 1.75
C GLU A 174 -8.15 20.45 1.11
N LEU A 175 -8.59 20.25 -0.13
CA LEU A 175 -8.24 19.05 -0.90
C LEU A 175 -6.74 18.97 -1.21
N LEU A 176 -6.13 20.10 -1.62
CA LEU A 176 -4.71 20.19 -1.93
C LEU A 176 -3.82 20.12 -0.68
N GLU A 177 -4.27 20.67 0.44
CA GLU A 177 -3.59 20.52 1.74
C GLU A 177 -3.48 19.05 2.13
N ARG A 178 -4.46 18.21 1.80
CA ARG A 178 -4.45 16.75 2.02
C ARG A 178 -3.98 15.94 0.81
N ALA A 179 -3.35 16.58 -0.18
CA ALA A 179 -3.04 15.93 -1.46
C ALA A 179 -2.18 14.68 -1.32
N CYS A 180 -1.24 14.63 -0.37
CA CYS A 180 -0.33 13.49 -0.21
C CYS A 180 -1.07 12.19 0.09
N PHE A 181 -2.10 12.21 0.93
CA PHE A 181 -2.92 11.03 1.22
C PHE A 181 -3.68 10.56 -0.02
N ASN A 182 -4.45 11.44 -0.63
CA ASN A 182 -5.25 11.13 -1.83
C ASN A 182 -4.37 10.65 -2.99
N PHE A 183 -3.19 11.24 -3.14
CA PHE A 183 -2.23 10.83 -4.14
C PHE A 183 -1.64 9.44 -3.86
N THR A 184 -1.29 9.16 -2.61
CA THR A 184 -0.68 7.88 -2.20
C THR A 184 -1.62 6.72 -2.51
N VAL A 185 -2.92 6.83 -2.21
CA VAL A 185 -3.95 5.83 -2.54
C VAL A 185 -3.85 5.36 -4.01
N ASN A 186 -3.62 6.30 -4.93
CA ASN A 186 -3.57 6.02 -6.36
C ASN A 186 -2.20 5.54 -6.80
N VAL A 187 -1.14 6.16 -6.29
CA VAL A 187 0.23 5.77 -6.61
C VAL A 187 0.52 4.36 -6.14
N VAL A 188 0.01 3.91 -5.00
CA VAL A 188 0.27 2.55 -4.50
C VAL A 188 -0.80 1.54 -4.92
N SER A 189 -1.79 1.96 -5.70
CA SER A 189 -2.90 1.09 -6.15
C SER A 189 -2.44 -0.11 -6.99
N HIS A 190 -1.24 -0.06 -7.57
CA HIS A 190 -0.64 -1.13 -8.36
C HIS A 190 0.38 -1.97 -7.57
N SER A 191 0.71 -1.56 -6.34
CA SER A 191 1.71 -2.22 -5.50
C SER A 191 1.05 -2.97 -4.34
N PRO A 192 1.78 -3.91 -3.71
CA PRO A 192 1.40 -4.46 -2.42
C PRO A 192 1.51 -3.41 -1.29
N GLY A 193 0.71 -3.60 -0.24
CA GLY A 193 0.85 -2.92 1.04
C GLY A 193 0.74 -3.91 2.21
N TRP A 194 1.61 -3.77 3.21
CA TRP A 194 1.48 -4.49 4.47
C TRP A 194 0.60 -3.70 5.44
N MET A 195 0.00 -4.37 6.42
CA MET A 195 -0.93 -3.71 7.36
C MET A 195 -0.72 -4.19 8.80
N SER A 196 -0.55 -3.23 9.71
CA SER A 196 -0.70 -3.38 11.16
C SER A 196 -2.11 -2.99 11.57
N ARG A 197 -2.68 -3.71 12.54
CA ARG A 197 -4.05 -3.49 13.01
C ARG A 197 -4.09 -2.84 14.39
N GLY A 198 -4.75 -1.69 14.49
CA GLY A 198 -5.22 -1.13 15.76
C GLY A 198 -4.16 -0.74 16.79
N ASN A 199 -2.87 -0.92 16.52
CA ASN A 199 -1.76 -0.39 17.30
C ASN A 199 -0.72 0.20 16.35
N THR A 200 -0.62 1.53 16.36
CA THR A 200 0.44 2.25 15.66
C THR A 200 1.74 1.99 16.40
N ILE A 201 2.63 1.27 15.74
CA ILE A 201 4.03 1.24 16.14
C ILE A 201 4.66 2.54 15.67
N ALA A 202 5.51 3.14 16.50
CA ALA A 202 6.04 4.43 16.15
C ALA A 202 6.92 4.35 14.88
N SER A 203 6.55 5.20 13.91
CA SER A 203 6.86 5.13 12.48
C SER A 203 8.35 5.21 12.13
N ILE A 204 8.68 4.99 10.86
CA ILE A 204 10.01 5.29 10.25
C ILE A 204 10.54 6.70 10.55
N SER A 205 9.71 7.61 11.09
CA SER A 205 10.15 8.83 11.78
C SER A 205 11.35 8.64 12.73
N PHE A 206 11.55 7.45 13.32
CA PHE A 206 12.73 7.15 14.13
C PHE A 206 14.04 7.02 13.34
N TRP A 207 13.94 6.56 12.09
CA TRP A 207 15.08 6.25 11.23
C TRP A 207 15.36 7.37 10.22
N GLY A 208 14.39 8.25 9.99
CA GLY A 208 14.48 9.40 9.09
C GLY A 208 13.82 9.15 7.74
N GLY A 209 13.73 10.20 6.92
CA GLY A 209 13.14 10.17 5.59
C GLY A 209 12.82 11.57 5.09
N ASP A 210 12.35 11.66 3.86
CA ASP A 210 11.95 12.94 3.24
C ASP A 210 10.44 13.14 3.34
N ARG A 211 10.01 14.41 3.32
CA ARG A 211 8.59 14.73 3.10
C ARG A 211 8.13 14.12 1.77
N PHE A 212 6.87 13.68 1.74
CA PHE A 212 6.30 13.03 0.57
C PHE A 212 6.55 13.87 -0.72
N PRO A 213 7.07 13.27 -1.82
CA PRO A 213 7.59 14.04 -2.97
C PRO A 213 6.61 15.01 -3.62
N LEU A 214 5.30 14.72 -3.57
CA LEU A 214 4.28 15.60 -4.10
C LEU A 214 4.18 16.93 -3.34
N ALA A 215 4.43 16.94 -2.02
CA ALA A 215 4.26 18.11 -1.17
C ALA A 215 5.13 19.28 -1.64
N ALA A 216 6.43 19.06 -1.78
CA ALA A 216 7.37 20.08 -2.22
C ALA A 216 7.05 20.61 -3.63
N LYS A 217 6.59 19.75 -4.53
CA LYS A 217 6.20 20.15 -5.89
C LYS A 217 4.96 21.05 -5.88
N LEU A 218 3.94 20.70 -5.09
CA LEU A 218 2.73 21.51 -4.94
C LEU A 218 3.02 22.87 -4.30
N GLU A 219 3.78 22.89 -3.20
CA GLU A 219 4.15 24.13 -2.50
C GLU A 219 5.00 25.06 -3.39
N SER A 220 5.91 24.49 -4.19
CA SER A 220 6.69 25.26 -5.18
C SER A 220 5.82 25.82 -6.31
N ARG A 221 4.76 25.12 -6.70
CA ARG A 221 3.89 25.49 -7.82
C ARG A 221 2.78 26.46 -7.42
N LEU A 222 2.29 26.35 -6.18
CA LEU A 222 1.12 27.04 -5.66
C LEU A 222 1.52 27.89 -4.44
N PRO A 223 2.00 29.13 -4.66
CA PRO A 223 2.46 29.99 -3.57
C PRO A 223 1.38 30.21 -2.51
N GLY A 224 1.72 29.98 -1.25
CA GLY A 224 0.80 30.13 -0.11
C GLY A 224 0.05 28.85 0.27
N LEU A 225 0.15 27.78 -0.52
CA LEU A 225 -0.32 26.44 -0.12
C LEU A 225 0.66 25.84 0.91
N THR A 226 0.12 25.21 1.95
CA THR A 226 0.90 24.38 2.89
C THR A 226 0.35 22.97 2.84
N VAL A 227 1.14 22.01 2.34
CA VAL A 227 0.68 20.63 2.19
C VAL A 227 0.96 19.86 3.47
N GLN A 228 -0.05 19.14 3.96
CA GLN A 228 0.07 18.20 5.07
C GLN A 228 0.92 17.02 4.62
N ALA A 229 2.19 17.06 5.00
CA ALA A 229 3.17 16.00 4.84
C ALA A 229 3.92 15.93 6.16
N GLU A 230 3.37 15.15 7.07
CA GLU A 230 3.80 15.02 8.44
C GLU A 230 5.06 14.15 8.54
N ASN A 231 5.86 14.40 9.57
CA ASN A 231 7.08 13.62 9.83
C ASN A 231 6.80 12.16 10.26
N TRP A 232 5.56 11.89 10.66
CA TRP A 232 5.03 10.62 11.15
C TRP A 232 3.55 10.53 10.77
N THR A 233 2.90 9.38 10.94
CA THR A 233 1.45 9.28 10.84
C THR A 233 0.85 9.55 12.22
N PRO A 234 0.20 10.71 12.50
CA PRO A 234 -0.36 11.00 13.82
C PRO A 234 -1.80 10.51 14.01
N GLY A 235 -2.50 10.16 12.94
CA GLY A 235 -3.92 9.82 12.95
C GLY A 235 -4.35 9.18 11.64
N ASN A 236 -5.66 8.97 11.47
CA ASN A 236 -6.25 8.44 10.23
C ASN A 236 -5.98 9.35 9.04
N TYR A 237 -5.88 8.76 7.85
CA TYR A 237 -5.74 9.47 6.58
C TYR A 237 -4.47 10.33 6.50
N CYS A 238 -3.37 9.82 7.05
CA CYS A 238 -2.08 10.49 7.06
C CYS A 238 -1.04 9.67 6.28
N VAL A 239 -0.07 10.36 5.69
CA VAL A 239 1.10 9.75 5.08
C VAL A 239 2.32 10.32 5.79
N GLY A 240 3.19 9.43 6.27
CA GLY A 240 4.43 9.81 6.92
C GLY A 240 5.53 10.16 5.92
N MET A 241 6.76 10.20 6.42
CA MET A 241 7.95 10.35 5.59
C MET A 241 8.10 9.20 4.59
N THR A 242 8.74 9.51 3.46
CA THR A 242 9.08 8.56 2.42
C THR A 242 10.58 8.32 2.41
N VAL A 243 10.99 7.08 2.14
CA VAL A 243 12.40 6.72 1.93
C VAL A 243 12.59 6.34 0.47
N GLY A 244 13.51 7.03 -0.20
CA GLY A 244 13.82 6.78 -1.60
C GLY A 244 14.59 5.46 -1.80
N PRO A 245 14.60 4.91 -3.03
CA PRO A 245 15.27 3.63 -3.32
C PRO A 245 16.75 3.58 -2.93
N LYS A 246 17.44 4.73 -2.92
CA LYS A 246 18.88 4.83 -2.60
C LYS A 246 19.17 4.80 -1.11
N ASP A 247 18.17 5.11 -0.29
CA ASP A 247 18.33 5.33 1.14
C ASP A 247 17.69 4.19 1.94
N LEU A 248 17.09 3.19 1.30
CA LEU A 248 16.45 2.05 1.98
C LEU A 248 17.38 1.27 2.91
N ASP A 249 18.69 1.29 2.68
CA ASP A 249 19.67 0.63 3.56
C ASP A 249 19.79 1.31 4.94
N MET A 250 19.23 2.52 5.11
CA MET A 250 19.12 3.16 6.43
C MET A 250 18.04 2.53 7.31
N LEU A 251 17.13 1.75 6.72
CA LEU A 251 16.02 1.11 7.42
C LEU A 251 16.39 -0.31 7.89
N PRO A 252 15.77 -0.83 8.96
CA PRO A 252 15.95 -2.21 9.39
C PRO A 252 15.71 -3.23 8.27
N GLN A 253 16.68 -4.12 8.05
CA GLN A 253 16.61 -5.21 7.07
C GLN A 253 16.33 -6.57 7.70
N GLU A 254 16.36 -6.64 9.03
CA GLU A 254 16.11 -7.85 9.81
C GLU A 254 15.45 -7.48 11.15
N VAL A 255 14.75 -8.44 11.73
CA VAL A 255 14.13 -8.29 13.06
C VAL A 255 15.12 -8.80 14.11
N THR A 256 15.63 -7.91 14.95
CA THR A 256 16.54 -8.25 16.06
C THR A 256 15.81 -8.25 17.40
N ASP A 257 16.32 -8.99 18.38
CA ASP A 257 15.74 -8.98 19.74
C ASP A 257 15.84 -7.60 20.41
N GLU A 258 16.85 -6.79 20.04
CA GLU A 258 16.97 -5.40 20.49
C GLU A 258 15.80 -4.55 19.98
N TYR A 259 15.50 -4.62 18.68
CA TYR A 259 14.34 -3.93 18.11
C TYR A 259 13.04 -4.44 18.73
N VAL A 260 12.88 -5.76 18.90
CA VAL A 260 11.66 -6.30 19.52
C VAL A 260 11.44 -5.73 20.92
N ARG A 261 12.49 -5.66 21.76
CA ARG A 261 12.36 -5.09 23.11
C ARG A 261 11.97 -3.61 23.10
N VAL A 262 12.64 -2.80 22.29
CA VAL A 262 12.37 -1.35 22.19
C VAL A 262 10.92 -1.10 21.73
N PHE A 263 10.42 -1.90 20.79
CA PHE A 263 9.07 -1.77 20.27
C PHE A 263 8.02 -2.37 21.21
N ALA A 264 8.35 -3.45 21.91
CA ALA A 264 7.48 -4.05 22.93
C ALA A 264 7.20 -3.09 24.09
N ASP A 265 8.18 -2.29 24.51
CA ASP A 265 7.99 -1.26 25.55
C ASP A 265 6.88 -0.25 25.17
N GLN A 266 6.76 0.09 23.88
CA GLN A 266 5.68 0.95 23.35
C GLN A 266 4.32 0.24 23.35
N LEU A 267 4.34 -1.09 23.30
CA LEU A 267 3.18 -1.97 23.21
C LEU A 267 2.83 -2.63 24.57
N ARG A 268 3.25 -2.02 25.68
CA ARG A 268 2.99 -2.52 27.06
C ARG A 268 3.63 -3.89 27.34
N GLY A 269 4.79 -4.15 26.73
CA GLY A 269 5.61 -5.35 26.94
C GLY A 269 5.22 -6.55 26.08
N ASP A 270 4.39 -6.38 25.05
CA ASP A 270 4.00 -7.48 24.15
C ASP A 270 5.07 -7.74 23.07
N GLU A 271 6.08 -8.55 23.42
CA GLU A 271 7.19 -8.88 22.52
C GLU A 271 6.76 -9.75 21.32
N GLU A 272 5.75 -10.62 21.47
CA GLU A 272 5.26 -11.46 20.38
C GLU A 272 4.58 -10.59 19.31
N TYR A 273 3.70 -9.69 19.74
CA TYR A 273 3.05 -8.75 18.85
C TYR A 273 4.06 -7.78 18.21
N ALA A 274 4.99 -7.24 19.00
CA ALA A 274 6.06 -6.37 18.48
C ALA A 274 6.89 -7.06 17.38
N ARG A 275 7.26 -8.32 17.60
CA ARG A 275 7.99 -9.12 16.60
C ARG A 275 7.18 -9.29 15.32
N LYS A 276 5.90 -9.64 15.42
CA LYS A 276 5.01 -9.80 14.26
C LYS A 276 4.90 -8.52 13.43
N GLU A 277 4.74 -7.37 14.07
CA GLU A 277 4.62 -6.10 13.34
C GLU A 277 5.95 -5.63 12.74
N LEU A 278 7.07 -5.79 13.47
CA LEU A 278 8.41 -5.54 12.93
C LEU A 278 8.72 -6.42 11.72
N THR A 279 8.30 -7.69 11.73
CA THR A 279 8.43 -8.59 10.58
C THR A 279 7.74 -8.02 9.34
N LYS A 280 6.51 -7.52 9.45
CA LYS A 280 5.80 -6.91 8.31
C LYS A 280 6.52 -5.67 7.77
N MET A 281 7.02 -4.82 8.68
CA MET A 281 7.80 -3.64 8.30
C MET A 281 9.07 -4.06 7.54
N VAL A 282 9.87 -4.96 8.11
CA VAL A 282 11.11 -5.45 7.49
C VAL A 282 10.85 -6.12 6.15
N GLU A 283 9.82 -6.96 6.04
CA GLU A 283 9.40 -7.57 4.76
C GLU A 283 9.11 -6.52 3.69
N SER A 284 8.37 -5.46 4.05
CA SER A 284 8.03 -4.40 3.11
C SER A 284 9.26 -3.59 2.68
N VAL A 285 10.21 -3.34 3.59
CA VAL A 285 11.48 -2.64 3.30
C VAL A 285 12.36 -3.48 2.38
N VAL A 286 12.57 -4.75 2.71
CA VAL A 286 13.36 -5.69 1.89
C VAL A 286 12.72 -5.86 0.50
N THR A 287 11.39 -5.89 0.43
CA THR A 287 10.67 -5.91 -0.85
C THR A 287 10.90 -4.63 -1.65
N ALA A 288 10.79 -3.45 -1.03
CA ALA A 288 11.09 -2.17 -1.68
C ALA A 288 12.51 -2.17 -2.27
N ARG A 289 13.49 -2.65 -1.50
CA ARG A 289 14.90 -2.74 -1.90
C ARG A 289 15.08 -3.66 -3.10
N THR A 290 14.47 -4.84 -3.05
CA THR A 290 14.54 -5.83 -4.13
C THR A 290 13.94 -5.29 -5.44
N LEU A 291 12.87 -4.50 -5.34
CA LEU A 291 12.23 -3.84 -6.48
C LEU A 291 12.93 -2.54 -6.92
N LYS A 292 13.87 -2.02 -6.12
CA LYS A 292 14.47 -0.68 -6.26
C LYS A 292 13.39 0.43 -6.26
N TRP A 293 12.38 0.25 -5.42
CA TRP A 293 11.29 1.19 -5.21
C TRP A 293 11.48 1.97 -3.93
N GLY A 294 10.73 3.05 -3.75
CA GLY A 294 10.67 3.75 -2.47
C GLY A 294 9.76 3.02 -1.48
N TRP A 295 9.73 3.55 -0.26
CA TRP A 295 8.91 3.02 0.83
C TRP A 295 8.23 4.18 1.57
N CYS A 296 7.01 3.98 2.06
CA CYS A 296 6.37 4.92 2.98
C CYS A 296 5.41 4.26 3.96
N GLU A 297 5.17 4.95 5.05
CA GLU A 297 4.10 4.63 6.00
C GLU A 297 2.88 5.50 5.74
N ALA A 298 1.69 4.92 5.83
CA ALA A 298 0.45 5.66 5.78
C ALA A 298 -0.61 5.01 6.66
N SER A 299 -1.60 5.77 7.11
CA SER A 299 -2.73 5.23 7.87
C SER A 299 -3.97 5.15 7.00
N GLU A 300 -4.74 4.05 7.14
CA GLU A 300 -6.03 3.87 6.47
C GLU A 300 -5.98 4.04 4.93
N VAL A 301 -4.87 3.68 4.28
CA VAL A 301 -4.73 3.71 2.82
C VAL A 301 -5.16 2.38 2.19
N TYR A 302 -4.87 1.26 2.83
CA TYR A 302 -5.09 -0.07 2.31
C TYR A 302 -5.77 -0.98 3.33
N SER A 303 -6.88 -1.60 2.94
CA SER A 303 -7.55 -2.65 3.70
C SER A 303 -6.96 -4.03 3.34
N GLY A 304 -6.15 -4.56 4.26
CA GLY A 304 -5.62 -5.92 4.18
C GLY A 304 -6.71 -6.99 4.14
N ALA A 305 -7.92 -6.69 4.60
CA ALA A 305 -9.09 -7.56 4.60
C ALA A 305 -9.65 -7.82 3.19
N GLU A 306 -9.85 -6.72 2.47
CA GLU A 306 -10.58 -6.71 1.21
C GLU A 306 -9.63 -6.75 0.01
N GLY A 307 -8.33 -6.52 0.25
CA GLY A 307 -7.34 -6.33 -0.80
C GLY A 307 -7.58 -5.02 -1.59
N ARG A 308 -8.25 -4.06 -0.95
CA ARG A 308 -8.72 -2.80 -1.56
C ARG A 308 -8.04 -1.60 -0.93
N MET A 309 -7.92 -0.55 -1.73
CA MET A 309 -7.57 0.76 -1.23
C MET A 309 -8.81 1.41 -0.62
N ASN A 310 -8.63 2.22 0.43
CA ASN A 310 -9.70 3.04 1.00
C ASN A 310 -9.96 4.29 0.15
#